data_AF-A0A2E4PKV1-F1
#
_entry.id   AF-A0A2E4PKV1-F1
#
_cell.length_a   1.000
_cell.length_b   1.000
_cell.length_c   1.000
_cell.angle_alpha   90.00
_cell.angle_beta   90.00
_cell.angle_gamma   90.00
#
_symmetry.space_group_name_H-M   'P 1'
#
loop_
_entity.id
_entity.type
_entity.pdbx_description
1 polymer ?
#
loop_
_entity_poly.entity_id
_entity_poly.type
_entity_poly.pdbx_seq_one_letter_code
_entity_poly.pdbx_strand_id
1 'polypeptide(L)' 'MPRMIYDYTKSVLEKVSFDLDLFMKELKKAIKKLLPYEVEHLRNWLVYFTAQHPQLRPSLELVTEAA' A
#
# COMPACT_ATOMS: atom_id res chain seq x y z
N MET A 1 9.11 -17.49 8.89
CA MET A 1 8.69 -16.33 9.71
C MET A 1 9.49 -15.13 9.20
N PRO A 2 8.94 -13.91 8.93
CA PRO A 2 7.67 -13.32 9.35
C PRO A 2 6.97 -12.46 8.24
N ARG A 3 5.85 -12.91 7.65
CA ARG A 3 5.02 -12.02 6.80
C ARG A 3 3.98 -11.20 7.59
N MET A 4 3.98 -11.30 8.93
CA MET A 4 2.96 -10.67 9.78
C MET A 4 2.82 -9.16 9.56
N ILE A 5 3.92 -8.41 9.36
CA ILE A 5 3.82 -6.95 9.17
C ILE A 5 3.29 -6.61 7.77
N TYR A 6 3.75 -7.32 6.74
CA TYR A 6 3.22 -7.16 5.38
C TYR A 6 1.73 -7.55 5.29
N ASP A 7 1.34 -8.72 5.81
CA ASP A 7 -0.05 -9.20 5.79
C ASP A 7 -0.97 -8.29 6.62
N TYR A 8 -0.49 -7.79 7.76
CA TYR A 8 -1.20 -6.78 8.55
C TYR A 8 -1.41 -5.49 7.76
N THR A 9 -0.35 -4.97 7.14
CA THR A 9 -0.40 -3.78 6.30
C THR A 9 -1.42 -3.95 5.18
N LYS A 10 -1.35 -5.06 4.45
CA LYS A 10 -2.25 -5.37 3.34
C LYS A 10 -3.70 -5.44 3.82
N SER A 11 -3.96 -6.10 4.95
CA SER A 11 -5.31 -6.18 5.54
C SER A 11 -5.84 -4.80 5.96
N VAL A 12 -4.99 -3.92 6.49
CA VAL A 12 -5.38 -2.54 6.83
C VAL A 12 -5.72 -1.76 5.58
N LEU A 13 -4.86 -1.81 4.55
CA LEU A 13 -5.08 -1.13 3.26
C LEU A 13 -6.35 -1.61 2.55
N GLU A 14 -6.61 -2.92 2.54
CA GLU A 14 -7.85 -3.50 2.01
C GLU A 14 -9.08 -3.01 2.79
N LYS A 15 -8.99 -2.88 4.12
CA LYS A 15 -10.11 -2.37 4.93
C LYS A 15 -10.38 -0.89 4.68
N VAL A 16 -9.36 -0.07 4.45
CA VAL A 16 -9.52 1.37 4.21
C VAL A 16 -9.65 1.73 2.73
N SER A 17 -9.73 0.74 1.83
CA SER A 17 -9.77 0.96 0.38
C SER A 17 -11.03 1.68 -0.13
N PHE A 18 -12.03 1.86 0.72
CA PHE A 18 -13.24 2.61 0.41
C PHE A 18 -13.03 4.13 0.44
N ASP A 19 -11.98 4.62 1.11
CA ASP A 19 -11.69 6.04 1.27
C ASP A 19 -10.26 6.34 0.82
N LEU A 20 -10.12 7.17 -0.22
CA LEU A 20 -8.82 7.51 -0.82
C LEU A 20 -7.90 8.23 0.16
N ASP A 21 -8.42 9.16 0.95
CA ASP A 21 -7.62 9.99 1.86
C ASP A 21 -7.08 9.14 3.03
N LEU A 22 -7.94 8.29 3.60
CA LEU A 22 -7.55 7.33 4.63
C LEU A 22 -6.57 6.29 4.08
N PHE A 23 -6.80 5.78 2.88
CA PHE A 23 -5.90 4.84 2.21
C PHE A 23 -4.51 5.44 2.00
N MET A 24 -4.42 6.67 1.48
CA MET A 24 -3.15 7.37 1.29
C MET A 24 -2.41 7.61 2.63
N LYS A 25 -3.14 7.92 3.71
CA LYS A 25 -2.56 8.07 5.05
C LYS A 25 -1.98 6.77 5.59
N GLU A 26 -2.72 5.66 5.50
CA GLU A 26 -2.24 4.36 5.96
C GLU A 26 -1.11 3.82 5.07
N LEU A 27 -1.16 4.07 3.76
CA LEU A 27 -0.10 3.71 2.83
C LEU A 27 1.22 4.44 3.18
N LYS A 28 1.18 5.73 3.47
CA LYS A 28 2.36 6.48 3.93
C LYS A 28 2.94 5.91 5.23
N LYS A 29 2.09 5.47 6.16
CA LYS A 29 2.55 4.82 7.41
C LYS A 29 3.18 3.46 7.12
N ALA A 30 2.58 2.68 6.23
CA ALA A 30 3.08 1.38 5.81
C ALA A 30 4.47 1.48 5.18
N ILE A 31 4.66 2.39 4.21
CA ILE A 31 5.96 2.60 3.53
C ILE A 31 7.06 2.93 4.54
N LYS A 32 6.76 3.71 5.59
CA LYS A 32 7.73 4.05 6.65
C LYS A 32 8.04 2.91 7.62
N LYS A 33 7.16 1.91 7.70
CA LYS A 33 7.22 0.82 8.70
C LYS A 33 7.76 -0.48 8.12
N LEU A 34 7.56 -0.68 6.82
CA LEU A 34 8.01 -1.82 6.05
C LEU A 34 9.48 -1.70 5.66
N LEU A 35 10.14 -2.84 5.52
CA LEU A 35 11.50 -2.89 4.97
C LEU A 35 11.49 -2.62 3.45
N PRO A 36 12.60 -2.17 2.85
CA PRO A 36 12.64 -1.80 1.43
C PRO A 36 12.09 -2.88 0.49
N TYR A 37 12.46 -4.15 0.73
CA TYR A 37 11.98 -5.29 -0.06
C TYR A 37 10.46 -5.55 0.12
N GLU A 38 9.89 -5.22 1.27
CA GLU A 38 8.45 -5.35 1.51
C GLU A 38 7.69 -4.20 0.84
N VAL A 39 8.28 -3.00 0.78
CA VAL A 39 7.72 -1.86 0.04
C VAL A 39 7.67 -2.17 -1.46
N GLU A 40 8.70 -2.80 -2.02
CA GLU A 40 8.68 -3.28 -3.41
C GLU A 40 7.55 -4.30 -3.65
N HIS A 41 7.37 -5.25 -2.73
CA HIS A 41 6.23 -6.18 -2.77
C HIS A 41 4.88 -5.46 -2.71
N LEU A 42 4.77 -4.48 -1.81
CA LEU A 42 3.55 -3.69 -1.63
C LEU A 42 3.22 -2.90 -2.89
N ARG A 43 4.23 -2.33 -3.56
CA ARG A 43 4.09 -1.61 -4.83
C ARG A 43 3.48 -2.51 -5.91
N ASN A 44 4.01 -3.71 -6.09
CA ASN A 44 3.49 -4.67 -7.06
C ASN A 44 2.04 -5.06 -6.76
N TRP A 45 1.72 -5.27 -5.48
CA TRP A 45 0.35 -5.53 -5.06
C TRP A 45 -0.57 -4.32 -5.31
N LEU A 46 -0.12 -3.10 -5.04
CA LEU A 46 -0.86 -1.86 -5.27
C LEU A 46 -1.22 -1.65 -6.74
N VAL A 47 -0.30 -1.92 -7.66
CA VAL A 47 -0.57 -1.85 -9.10
C VAL A 47 -1.73 -2.79 -9.49
N TYR A 48 -1.72 -4.02 -8.96
CA TYR A 48 -2.81 -4.96 -9.19
C TYR A 48 -4.12 -4.53 -8.51
N PHE A 49 -4.05 -4.04 -7.28
CA PHE A 49 -5.22 -3.64 -6.50
C PHE A 49 -5.93 -2.42 -7.08
N THR A 50 -5.16 -1.42 -7.49
CA THR A 50 -5.67 -0.19 -8.14
C THR A 50 -6.19 -0.42 -9.57
N ALA A 51 -5.82 -1.55 -10.19
CA ALA A 51 -6.45 -1.96 -11.44
C ALA A 51 -7.94 -2.28 -11.25
N GLN A 52 -8.31 -2.85 -10.09
CA GLN A 52 -9.71 -3.11 -9.71
C GLN A 52 -10.36 -1.90 -9.02
N HIS A 53 -9.57 -1.02 -8.41
CA HIS A 53 -10.02 0.20 -7.74
C HIS A 53 -9.41 1.46 -8.37
N PRO A 54 -9.94 1.94 -9.52
CA PRO A 54 -9.37 3.08 -10.23
C PRO A 54 -9.34 4.37 -9.40
N GLN A 55 -10.25 4.51 -8.41
CA GLN A 55 -10.26 5.63 -7.46
C GLN A 55 -9.00 5.69 -6.59
N LEU A 56 -8.29 4.58 -6.42
CA LEU A 56 -7.05 4.49 -5.64
C LEU A 56 -5.79 4.73 -6.48
N ARG A 57 -5.89 4.94 -7.80
CA ARG A 57 -4.72 5.19 -8.66
C ARG A 57 -3.80 6.32 -8.18
N PRO A 58 -4.28 7.45 -7.61
CA PRO A 58 -3.41 8.49 -7.07
C PRO A 58 -2.47 7.99 -5.97
N SER A 59 -2.82 6.89 -5.28
CA SER A 59 -1.95 6.30 -4.25
C SER A 59 -0.70 5.63 -4.82
N LEU A 60 -0.65 5.32 -6.13
CA LEU A 60 0.54 4.76 -6.78
C LEU A 60 1.70 5.75 -6.85
N GLU A 61 1.41 7.05 -6.97
CA GLU A 61 2.45 8.09 -7.03
C GLU A 61 3.27 8.12 -5.73
N LEU A 62 2.62 7.87 -4.58
CA LEU A 62 3.26 7.84 -3.26
C LEU A 62 4.33 6.76 -3.09
N VAL A 63 4.21 5.64 -3.81
CA VAL A 63 5.18 4.53 -3.75
C VAL A 63 6.25 4.66 -4.83
N THR A 64 6.03 5.54 -5.81
CA THR A 64 6.92 5.73 -6.96
C THR A 64 8.04 6.73 -6.66
N GLU A 65 7.80 7.71 -5.77
CA GLU A 65 8.81 8.68 -5.29
C GLU A 65 9.80 8.12 -4.25
N ALA A 66 9.61 6.91 -3.73
CA ALA A 66 10.45 6.34 -2.67
C ALA A 66 11.71 5.61 -3.17
N ALA A 67 12.10 5.80 -4.43
CA ALA A 67 13.28 5.19 -5.07
C ALA A 67 14.45 6.16 -5.20
#